data_AF-A0A2A6MKW3-F1
#
_entry.id   AF-A0A2A6MKW3-F1
#
_cell.length_a   1.000
_cell.length_b   1.000
_cell.length_c   1.000
_cell.angle_alpha   90.00
_cell.angle_beta   90.00
_cell.angle_gamma   90.00
#
_symmetry.space_group_name_H-M   'P 1'
#
loop_
_entity.id
_entity.type
_entity.pdbx_description
1 polymer ?
#
loop_
_entity_poly.entity_id
_entity_poly.type
_entity_poly.pdbx_seq_one_letter_code
_entity_poly.pdbx_strand_id
1 'polypeptide(L)' 'MTFLEAYAKLRPDTMAIAEALDIKEHEADSLINMKMNRDRLGPTVCQMAALNAPRKPVRFAGFDETEKSWW' A
#
# COMPACT_ATOMS: atom_id res chain seq x y z
N MET A 1 -18.66 -16.46 -7.98
CA MET A 1 -17.28 -16.26 -8.47
C MET A 1 -16.46 -15.71 -7.31
N THR A 2 -15.18 -16.08 -7.16
CA THR A 2 -14.29 -15.45 -6.16
C THR A 2 -13.61 -14.22 -6.75
N PHE A 3 -13.13 -13.29 -5.91
CA PHE A 3 -12.39 -12.11 -6.38
C PHE A 3 -11.15 -12.48 -7.21
N LEU A 4 -10.40 -13.52 -6.83
CA LEU A 4 -9.21 -13.94 -7.59
C LEU A 4 -9.57 -14.50 -8.97
N GLU A 5 -10.68 -15.23 -9.08
CA GLU A 5 -11.21 -15.69 -10.37
C GLU A 5 -11.69 -14.53 -11.23
N ALA A 6 -12.39 -13.56 -10.64
CA ALA A 6 -12.83 -12.33 -11.29
C ALA A 6 -11.64 -11.56 -11.84
N TYR A 7 -10.65 -11.31 -10.98
CA TYR A 7 -9.43 -10.59 -11.31
C TYR A 7 -8.61 -11.31 -12.40
N ALA A 8 -8.55 -12.64 -12.38
CA ALA A 8 -7.85 -13.39 -13.42
C ALA A 8 -8.56 -13.32 -14.79
N LYS A 9 -9.89 -13.32 -14.81
CA LYS A 9 -10.69 -13.29 -16.05
C LYS A 9 -10.87 -11.89 -16.63
N LEU A 10 -11.15 -10.91 -15.77
CA LEU A 10 -11.56 -9.55 -16.14
C LEU A 10 -10.39 -8.55 -16.06
N ARG A 11 -9.25 -8.96 -15.48
CA ARG A 11 -8.12 -8.08 -15.12
C ARG A 11 -8.59 -7.04 -14.07
N PRO A 12 -7.82 -5.99 -13.70
CA PRO A 12 -8.26 -5.02 -12.69
C PRO A 12 -9.28 -4.03 -13.29
N ASP A 13 -10.42 -4.54 -13.73
CA ASP A 13 -11.57 -3.75 -14.16
C ASP A 13 -12.56 -3.66 -12.99
N THR A 14 -12.67 -2.47 -12.41
CA THR A 14 -13.49 -2.19 -11.23
C THR A 14 -14.98 -2.44 -11.47
N MET A 15 -15.52 -2.03 -12.63
CA MET A 15 -16.95 -2.19 -12.94
C MET A 15 -17.27 -3.66 -13.20
N ALA A 16 -16.45 -4.33 -14.02
CA ALA A 16 -16.69 -5.73 -14.35
C ALA A 16 -16.55 -6.65 -13.13
N ILE A 17 -15.59 -6.36 -12.24
CA ILE A 17 -15.42 -7.12 -10.99
C ILE A 17 -16.58 -6.83 -10.01
N ALA A 18 -17.04 -5.57 -9.92
CA ALA A 18 -18.16 -5.21 -9.08
C ALA A 18 -19.44 -5.94 -9.50
N GLU A 19 -19.74 -5.93 -10.81
CA GLU A 19 -20.87 -6.66 -11.38
C GLU A 19 -20.75 -8.18 -11.16
N ALA A 20 -19.57 -8.75 -11.39
CA ALA A 20 -19.38 -10.20 -11.30
C ALA A 20 -19.37 -10.74 -9.85
N LEU A 21 -19.14 -9.89 -8.86
CA LEU A 21 -19.18 -10.21 -7.43
C LEU A 21 -20.46 -9.70 -6.74
N ASP A 22 -21.32 -8.98 -7.44
CA ASP A 22 -22.51 -8.31 -6.89
C ASP A 22 -22.17 -7.40 -5.69
N ILE A 23 -21.11 -6.60 -5.84
CA ILE A 23 -20.63 -5.64 -4.83
C ILE A 23 -20.63 -4.22 -5.40
N LYS A 24 -20.46 -3.22 -4.54
CA LYS A 24 -20.32 -1.83 -5.00
C LYS A 24 -18.94 -1.61 -5.63
N GLU A 25 -18.85 -0.74 -6.62
CA GLU A 25 -17.59 -0.43 -7.32
C GLU A 25 -16.45 -0.01 -6.39
N HIS A 26 -16.73 0.76 -5.34
CA HIS A 26 -15.70 1.18 -4.38
C HIS A 26 -15.15 0.02 -3.53
N GLU A 27 -15.94 -1.02 -3.31
CA GLU A 27 -15.50 -2.24 -2.63
C GLU A 27 -14.61 -3.06 -3.57
N ALA A 28 -14.99 -3.16 -4.85
CA ALA A 28 -14.17 -3.78 -5.88
C ALA A 28 -12.82 -3.08 -6.06
N ASP A 29 -12.81 -1.74 -6.10
CA ASP A 29 -11.58 -0.93 -6.19
C ASP A 29 -10.67 -1.16 -4.98
N SER A 30 -11.24 -1.23 -3.78
CA SER A 30 -10.49 -1.53 -2.55
C SER A 30 -9.79 -2.90 -2.63
N LEU A 31 -10.48 -3.94 -3.13
CA LEU A 31 -9.92 -5.27 -3.30
C LEU A 31 -8.80 -5.32 -4.35
N ILE A 32 -8.99 -4.63 -5.48
CA ILE A 32 -7.99 -4.48 -6.52
C ILE A 32 -6.72 -3.82 -5.96
N ASN A 33 -6.88 -2.70 -5.25
CA ASN A 33 -5.78 -1.98 -4.63
C ASN A 33 -5.04 -2.84 -3.60
N MET A 34 -5.75 -3.60 -2.75
CA MET A 34 -5.12 -4.53 -1.81
C MET A 34 -4.28 -5.60 -2.52
N LYS A 35 -4.81 -6.18 -3.61
CA LYS A 35 -4.07 -7.17 -4.40
C LYS A 35 -2.84 -6.56 -5.07
N MET A 36 -2.98 -5.42 -5.73
CA MET A 36 -1.87 -4.75 -6.41
C MET A 36 -0.78 -4.32 -5.42
N ASN A 37 -1.16 -3.85 -4.23
CA ASN A 37 -0.21 -3.55 -3.16
C ASN A 37 0.54 -4.80 -2.71
N ARG A 38 -0.16 -5.92 -2.51
CA ARG A 38 0.46 -7.20 -2.15
C ARG A 38 1.42 -7.69 -3.23
N ASP A 39 1.03 -7.60 -4.50
CA ASP A 39 1.83 -8.02 -5.64
C ASP A 39 3.08 -7.13 -5.82
N ARG A 40 2.94 -5.82 -5.60
CA ARG A 40 4.04 -4.84 -5.73
C ARG A 40 5.02 -4.89 -4.56
N LEU A 41 4.56 -5.19 -3.35
CA LEU A 41 5.37 -5.12 -2.12
C LEU A 41 6.08 -6.43 -1.78
N GLY A 42 5.74 -7.56 -2.43
CA GLY A 42 6.31 -8.87 -2.09
C GLY A 42 5.97 -9.34 -0.66
N PRO A 43 6.45 -10.53 -0.22
CA PRO A 43 6.10 -11.12 1.08
C PRO A 43 6.63 -10.36 2.32
N THR A 44 7.37 -9.25 2.16
CA THR A 44 8.18 -8.68 3.24
C THR A 44 8.10 -7.16 3.36
N VAL A 45 7.01 -6.51 2.92
CA VAL A 45 6.87 -5.05 3.08
C VAL A 45 5.43 -4.62 3.40
N CYS A 46 4.71 -5.42 4.21
CA CYS A 46 3.52 -4.90 4.89
C CYS A 46 3.95 -3.91 6.00
N GLN A 47 4.07 -2.63 5.62
CA GLN A 47 3.64 -1.46 6.39
C GLN A 47 4.39 -1.05 7.68
N MET A 48 5.15 -1.89 8.38
CA MET A 48 5.69 -1.50 9.69
C MET A 48 7.05 -0.77 9.69
N ALA A 49 7.91 -0.98 8.70
CA ALA A 49 9.26 -0.38 8.71
C ALA A 49 9.30 1.07 8.19
N ALA A 50 8.46 1.46 7.23
CA ALA A 50 8.53 2.80 6.63
C ALA A 50 7.78 3.89 7.43
N LEU A 51 6.78 3.52 8.23
CA LEU A 51 6.00 4.45 9.06
C LEU A 51 6.56 4.60 10.49
N ASN A 52 7.28 3.59 11.01
CA ASN A 52 7.83 3.61 12.37
C ASN A 52 9.37 3.71 12.42
N ALA A 53 10.06 3.82 11.28
CA ALA A 53 11.48 4.13 11.31
C ALA A 53 11.64 5.59 11.80
N PRO A 54 12.43 5.85 12.87
CA PRO A 54 12.76 7.21 13.25
C PRO A 54 13.40 7.89 12.04
N ARG A 55 12.87 9.05 11.65
CA ARG A 55 13.44 9.85 10.56
C ARG A 55 14.89 10.15 10.94
N LYS A 56 15.84 9.70 10.12
CA LYS A 56 17.24 10.05 10.34
C LYS A 56 17.37 11.58 10.22
N PRO A 57 18.04 12.26 11.17
CA PRO A 57 18.27 13.68 11.04
C PRO A 57 19.07 13.95 9.76
N VAL A 58 18.59 14.91 8.96
CA VAL A 58 19.26 15.31 7.72
C VAL A 58 20.49 16.12 8.10
N ARG A 59 21.68 15.63 7.75
CA ARG A 59 22.93 16.37 7.96
C ARG A 59 23.02 17.51 6.94
N PHE A 60 22.89 18.75 7.39
CA PHE A 60 23.12 19.96 6.60
C PHE A 60 24.42 20.64 7.06
N ALA A 61 24.95 21.59 6.27
CA ALA A 61 26.15 22.33 6.65
C ALA A 61 25.87 23.13 7.93
N GLY A 62 26.57 22.79 9.03
CA GLY A 62 26.31 23.33 10.38
C GLY A 62 25.60 22.37 11.34
N PHE A 63 25.32 21.13 10.93
CA PHE A 63 24.78 20.10 11.82
C PHE A 63 25.86 19.63 12.82
N ASP A 64 25.64 19.88 14.11
CA ASP A 64 26.46 19.40 15.22
C ASP A 64 25.74 18.25 15.95
N GLU A 65 26.40 17.10 16.06
CA GLU A 65 25.87 15.91 16.73
C GLU A 65 25.82 16.03 18.27
N THR A 66 26.53 17.02 18.82
CA THR A 66 26.64 17.24 20.27
C THR A 66 25.61 18.23 20.82
N GLU A 67 24.89 18.93 19.94
CA GLU A 67 23.76 19.77 20.34
C GLU A 67 22.57 18.89 20.76
N LYS A 68 22.20 18.95 22.05
CA LYS A 68 20.96 18.34 22.54
C LYS A 68 19.77 19.00 21.84
N SER A 69 19.11 18.27 20.95
CA SER A 69 17.84 18.68 20.35
C SER A 69 16.77 18.83 21.46
N TRP A 70 16.23 20.03 21.64
CA TRP A 70 15.12 20.32 22.56
C TRP A 70 13.74 20.10 21.88
N TRP A 71 13.54 18.93 21.28
CA TRP A 71 12.27 18.52 20.69
C TRP A 71 11.91 17.11 21.15
#